data_AF-A0AAU6HXL3-F1
#
_entry.id   AF-A0AAU6HXL3-F1
#
_cell.length_a   1.000
_cell.length_b   1.000
_cell.length_c   1.000
_cell.angle_alpha   90.00
_cell.angle_beta   90.00
_cell.angle_gamma   90.00
#
_symmetry.space_group_name_H-M   'P 1'
#
loop_
_entity.id
_entity.type
_entity.pdbx_description
1 polymer ?
#
loop_
_entity_poly.entity_id
_entity_poly.type
_entity_poly.pdbx_seq_one_letter_code
_entity_poly.pdbx_strand_id
1 'polypeptide(L)' 'MGGDYGSLTTDELCKILPIAEDEQDGATVHIIMGVLAERNSDVKQALAKWALDPGANTSISVVVLEALKNPGSSGSSS' A
#
# COMPACT_ATOMS: atom_id res chain seq x y z
N MET A 1 -4.16 -2.97 20.70
CA MET A 1 -5.43 -2.58 20.04
C MET A 1 -5.39 -3.16 18.65
N GLY A 2 -6.20 -4.17 18.35
CA GLY A 2 -6.36 -4.64 16.97
C GLY A 2 -7.25 -3.63 16.26
N GLY A 3 -6.67 -2.71 15.51
CA GLY A 3 -7.44 -1.77 14.71
C GLY A 3 -8.26 -2.56 13.69
N ASP A 4 -9.56 -2.30 13.60
CA ASP A 4 -10.49 -2.95 12.69
C ASP A 4 -10.30 -2.39 11.25
N TYR A 5 -9.06 -2.45 10.75
CA TYR A 5 -8.68 -1.88 9.46
C TYR A 5 -9.41 -2.56 8.29
N GLY A 6 -9.90 -3.80 8.49
CA GLY A 6 -10.73 -4.51 7.53
C GLY A 6 -12.09 -3.85 7.27
N SER A 7 -12.64 -3.12 8.25
CA SER A 7 -13.91 -2.40 8.13
C SER A 7 -13.76 -1.00 7.50
N LEU A 8 -12.55 -0.46 7.46
CA LEU A 8 -12.27 0.87 6.90
C LEU A 8 -12.38 0.87 5.38
N THR A 9 -12.71 2.02 4.79
CA THR A 9 -12.72 2.17 3.33
C THR A 9 -11.30 2.31 2.77
N THR A 10 -11.12 2.08 1.47
CA THR A 10 -9.82 2.29 0.80
C THR A 10 -9.28 3.71 1.00
N ASP A 11 -10.16 4.71 0.98
CA ASP A 11 -9.80 6.12 1.20
C ASP A 11 -9.28 6.37 2.62
N GLU A 12 -9.94 5.80 3.62
CA GLU A 12 -9.50 5.87 5.03
C GLU A 12 -8.12 5.22 5.20
N LEU A 13 -7.94 4.03 4.65
CA LEU A 13 -6.68 3.29 4.71
C LEU A 13 -5.54 4.07 4.03
N CYS A 14 -5.80 4.76 2.92
CA CYS A 14 -4.83 5.63 2.24
C CYS A 14 -4.39 6.82 3.09
N LYS A 15 -5.27 7.35 3.93
CA LYS A 15 -4.93 8.44 4.85
C LYS A 15 -4.08 7.96 6.02
N ILE A 16 -4.33 6.74 6.50
CA ILE A 16 -3.63 6.17 7.67
C ILE A 16 -2.25 5.62 7.30
N LEU A 17 -2.09 5.03 6.11
CA LEU A 17 -0.84 4.42 5.66
C LEU A 17 0.40 5.33 5.81
N PRO A 18 0.42 6.60 5.32
CA PRO A 18 1.57 7.47 5.50
C PRO A 18 1.82 7.85 6.96
N ILE A 19 0.79 7.90 7.79
CA ILE A 19 0.91 8.18 9.23
C ILE A 19 1.61 7.00 9.93
N ALA A 20 1.16 5.78 9.65
CA ALA A 20 1.78 4.57 10.20
C ALA A 20 3.23 4.38 9.71
N GLU A 21 3.53 4.78 8.47
CA GLU A 21 4.89 4.80 7.93
C GLU A 21 5.78 5.83 8.66
N ASP A 22 5.29 7.05 8.90
CA ASP A 22 5.99 8.11 9.63
C ASP A 22 6.27 7.71 11.09
N GLU A 23 5.28 7.09 11.76
CA GLU A 23 5.43 6.55 13.11
C GLU A 23 6.31 5.27 13.16
N GLN A 24 6.82 4.79 12.03
CA GLN A 24 7.60 3.56 11.90
C GLN A 24 6.86 2.32 12.45
N ASP A 25 5.53 2.33 12.43
CA ASP A 25 4.69 1.22 12.85
C ASP A 25 4.54 0.20 11.71
N GLY A 26 5.57 -0.64 11.58
CA GLY A 26 5.59 -1.70 10.57
C GLY A 26 4.43 -2.69 10.68
N ALA A 27 3.85 -2.90 11.87
CA ALA A 27 2.71 -3.80 12.03
C ALA A 27 1.44 -3.21 11.41
N THR A 28 1.16 -1.94 11.70
CA THR A 28 0.02 -1.21 11.14
C THR A 28 0.15 -1.10 9.62
N VAL A 29 1.33 -0.73 9.13
CA VAL A 29 1.64 -0.65 7.69
C VAL A 29 1.33 -1.99 7.01
N HIS A 30 1.81 -3.11 7.57
CA HIS A 30 1.58 -4.45 6.99
C HIS A 30 0.10 -4.82 6.94
N ILE A 31 -0.68 -4.51 7.98
CA ILE A 31 -2.12 -4.79 8.01
C ILE A 31 -2.84 -3.99 6.93
N ILE A 32 -2.60 -2.68 6.85
CA ILE A 32 -3.23 -1.79 5.85
C ILE A 32 -2.90 -2.26 4.44
N MET A 33 -1.63 -2.57 4.19
CA MET A 33 -1.14 -3.10 2.92
C MET A 33 -1.86 -4.40 2.53
N GLY A 34 -2.02 -5.33 3.46
CA GLY A 34 -2.75 -6.59 3.23
C GLY A 34 -4.19 -6.34 2.80
N VAL A 35 -4.91 -5.49 3.54
CA VAL A 35 -6.30 -5.14 3.22
C VAL A 35 -6.42 -4.47 1.85
N LEU A 36 -5.54 -3.53 1.53
CA LEU A 36 -5.53 -2.85 0.22
C LEU A 36 -5.17 -3.80 -0.92
N ALA A 37 -4.24 -4.74 -0.70
CA ALA A 37 -3.83 -5.75 -1.67
C ALA A 37 -4.92 -6.78 -1.96
N GLU A 38 -5.74 -7.14 -0.96
CA GLU A 38 -6.91 -8.00 -1.19
C GLU A 38 -7.97 -7.29 -2.02
N ARG A 39 -8.14 -5.98 -1.82
CA ARG A 39 -9.12 -5.16 -2.56
C ARG A 39 -8.65 -4.76 -3.95
N ASN A 40 -7.34 -4.67 -4.18
CA ASN A 40 -6.75 -4.21 -5.43
C ASN A 40 -5.52 -5.05 -5.82
N SER A 41 -5.60 -5.71 -6.98
CA SER A 41 -4.52 -6.55 -7.49
C SER A 41 -3.26 -5.77 -7.90
N ASP A 42 -3.39 -4.52 -8.35
CA ASP A 42 -2.23 -3.65 -8.65
C ASP A 42 -1.45 -3.33 -7.38
N VAL A 43 -2.15 -3.05 -6.27
CA VAL A 43 -1.51 -2.86 -4.96
C VAL A 43 -0.75 -4.13 -4.58
N LYS A 44 -1.39 -5.30 -4.66
CA LYS A 44 -0.73 -6.58 -4.37
C LYS A 44 0.57 -6.79 -5.17
N GLN A 45 0.55 -6.46 -6.46
CA GLN A 45 1.74 -6.58 -7.32
C GLN A 45 2.81 -5.55 -6.98
N ALA A 46 2.42 -4.30 -6.73
CA ALA A 46 3.33 -3.21 -6.37
C ALA A 46 4.05 -3.52 -5.05
N LEU A 47 3.33 -4.07 -4.06
CA LEU A 47 3.90 -4.54 -2.80
C LEU A 47 4.90 -5.69 -3.00
N ALA A 48 4.56 -6.67 -3.82
CA ALA A 48 5.47 -7.78 -4.12
C ALA A 48 6.77 -7.28 -4.79
N LYS A 49 6.67 -6.30 -5.69
CA LYS A 49 7.83 -5.65 -6.31
C LYS A 49 8.68 -4.88 -5.29
N TRP A 50 8.05 -4.08 -4.44
CA TRP A 50 8.74 -3.31 -3.41
C TRP A 50 9.46 -4.22 -2.40
N ALA A 51 8.86 -5.36 -2.04
CA ALA A 51 9.49 -6.34 -1.17
C ALA A 51 10.75 -7.01 -1.79
N LEU A 52 10.82 -7.09 -3.12
CA LEU A 52 11.98 -7.61 -3.84
C LEU A 52 13.13 -6.58 -3.91
N ASP A 53 12.80 -5.29 -3.96
CA ASP A 53 13.78 -4.19 -4.00
C ASP A 53 13.37 -3.07 -3.03
N PRO A 54 13.61 -3.25 -1.71
CA PRO A 54 13.32 -2.20 -0.72
C PRO A 54 14.29 -1.01 -0.83
N GLY A 55 15.27 -1.06 -1.75
CA GLY A 55 16.29 -0.05 -1.99
C GLY A 55 15.86 1.07 -2.95
N ALA A 56 14.73 0.92 -3.65
CA ALA A 56 14.06 2.07 -4.23
C ALA A 56 13.71 3.02 -3.08
N ASN A 57 14.31 4.21 -3.03
CA ASN A 57 14.05 5.29 -2.06
C ASN A 57 12.58 5.78 -2.02
N THR A 58 11.64 4.97 -2.50
CA THR A 58 10.22 5.20 -2.59
C THR A 58 9.55 4.60 -1.36
N SER A 59 8.88 5.47 -0.61
CA SER A 59 7.97 5.11 0.47
C SER A 59 6.88 4.13 0.03
N ILE A 60 6.53 3.18 0.90
CA ILE A 60 5.51 2.18 0.59
C ILE A 60 4.12 2.81 0.44
N SER A 61 3.86 3.87 1.20
CA SER A 61 2.68 4.73 1.02
C SER A 61 2.56 5.27 -0.40
N VAL A 62 3.65 5.75 -0.99
CA VAL A 62 3.68 6.24 -2.38
C VAL A 62 3.37 5.10 -3.34
N VAL A 63 4.02 3.94 -3.20
CA VAL A 63 3.80 2.75 -4.04
C VAL A 63 2.33 2.35 -4.05
N VAL A 64 1.69 2.31 -2.88
CA VAL A 64 0.29 1.93 -2.73
C VAL A 64 -0.64 3.00 -3.33
N LEU A 65 -0.39 4.28 -3.05
CA LEU A 65 -1.17 5.39 -3.60
C LEU A 65 -1.10 5.44 -5.13
N GLU A 66 0.07 5.23 -5.71
CA GLU A 66 0.25 5.19 -7.17
C GLU A 66 -0.52 4.03 -7.81
N ALA A 67 -0.45 2.84 -7.21
CA ALA A 67 -1.19 1.66 -7.68
C ALA A 67 -2.71 1.88 -7.61
N LEU A 68 -3.22 2.52 -6.56
CA LEU A 68 -4.64 2.85 -6.43
C LEU A 68 -5.09 3.94 -7.40
N LYS A 69 -4.21 4.89 -7.71
CA LYS A 69 -4.48 6.02 -8.61
C LYS A 69 -4.48 5.61 -10.08
N ASN A 70 -3.76 4.54 -10.44
CA ASN A 70 -3.72 3.95 -11.78
C ASN A 70 -4.05 2.44 -11.76
N PRO A 71 -5.33 2.05 -11.54
CA PRO A 71 -5.75 0.64 -11.41
C PRO A 71 -5.77 -0.14 -12.75
N GLY A 72 -4.85 0.17 -13.65
CA GLY A 72 -4.80 -0.39 -15.01
C GLY A 72 -3.46 -0.23 -15.71
N SER A 73 -2.40 0.23 -15.02
CA SER A 73 -1.07 0.33 -15.62
C SER A 73 -0.26 -0.95 -15.45
N SER A 74 -0.86 -2.10 -15.80
CA SER A 74 -0.12 -3.15 -16.51
C SER A 74 -0.02 -2.73 -17.99
N GLY A 75 0.61 -1.59 -18.24
CA GLY A 75 0.66 -0.98 -19.57
C GLY A 75 1.95 -0.22 -19.76
N SER A 76 2.91 -0.91 -20.38
CA SER A 76 4.07 -0.39 -21.13
C SER A 76 4.37 1.10 -20.98
N SER A 77 5.51 1.42 -20.35
CA SER A 77 6.32 2.50 -20.90
C SER A 77 7.27 1.88 -21.93
N SER A 78 7.34 2.56 -23.07
CA SER A 78 7.84 2.19 -24.39
C SER A 78 9.18 1.50 -24.50
#